data_AF-A0A8T4FE80-F1
#
_entry.id   AF-A0A8T4FE80-F1
#
_cell.length_a   1.000
_cell.length_b   1.000
_cell.length_c   1.000
_cell.angle_alpha   90.00
_cell.angle_beta   90.00
_cell.angle_gamma   90.00
#
_symmetry.space_group_name_H-M   'P 1'
#
loop_
_entity.id
_entity.type
_entity.pdbx_description
1 polymer ?
#
loop_
_entity_poly.entity_id
_entity_poly.type
_entity_poly.pdbx_seq_one_letter_code
_entity_poly.pdbx_strand_id
1 'polypeptide(L)'
;MDAMTFIERMASHAIWPLAVLVLILLFRAEIRQRIVRLQSFKAGPGGLEAGFASEQVAEAISNASEAMKGRTAPGTPEIQEDRERLERMARISPRAAVLESFRILDLALKQHLTEVGVPGAHEQMRSTPAILLAQQHGLVGPSEVAVWNDLRDVANTARQIEVPIATDKAVDYVQVSSNLRAKIEDSTPSPVI
;
A
#
# COMPACT_ATOMS: atom_id res chain seq x y z
N MET A 1 60.44 -30.84 11.23
CA MET A 1 59.42 -30.05 10.52
C MET A 1 59.31 -28.72 11.23
N ASP A 2 59.58 -27.63 10.51
CA ASP A 2 59.83 -26.31 11.08
C ASP A 2 58.57 -25.70 11.68
N ALA A 3 58.67 -25.24 12.94
CA ALA A 3 57.61 -24.54 13.66
C ALA A 3 57.06 -23.33 12.89
N MET A 4 57.87 -22.75 12.00
CA MET A 4 57.50 -21.64 11.12
C MET A 4 56.45 -22.05 10.08
N THR A 5 56.51 -23.26 9.53
CA THR A 5 55.53 -23.78 8.55
C THR A 5 54.18 -24.13 9.18
N PHE A 6 54.14 -24.43 10.48
CA PHE A 6 52.92 -24.73 11.21
C PHE A 6 52.09 -23.47 11.51
N ILE A 7 52.76 -22.39 11.93
CA ILE A 7 52.13 -21.09 12.18
C ILE A 7 51.60 -20.49 10.87
N GLU A 8 52.32 -20.65 9.77
CA GLU A 8 51.91 -20.17 8.43
C GLU A 8 50.62 -20.88 7.94
N ARG A 9 50.49 -22.18 8.19
CA ARG A 9 49.28 -22.95 7.84
C ARG A 9 48.09 -22.65 8.76
N MET A 10 48.31 -22.44 10.05
CA MET A 10 47.25 -22.01 10.97
C MET A 10 46.75 -20.59 10.68
N ALA A 11 47.66 -19.66 10.36
CA ALA A 11 47.29 -18.29 9.99
C ALA A 11 46.46 -18.27 8.70
N SER A 12 46.85 -19.03 7.67
CA SER A 12 46.14 -19.08 6.38
C SER A 12 44.69 -19.60 6.50
N HIS A 13 44.39 -20.46 7.48
CA HIS A 13 43.04 -20.96 7.75
C HIS A 13 42.27 -20.20 8.84
N ALA A 14 42.94 -19.43 9.70
CA ALA A 14 42.30 -18.64 10.76
C ALA A 14 41.97 -17.20 10.33
N ILE A 15 42.59 -16.69 9.26
CA ILE A 15 42.33 -15.33 8.74
C ILE A 15 40.93 -15.21 8.12
N TRP A 16 40.47 -16.20 7.35
CA TRP A 16 39.17 -16.12 6.68
C TRP A 16 37.95 -16.19 7.64
N PRO A 17 37.88 -17.05 8.67
CA PRO A 17 36.77 -17.01 9.61
C PRO A 17 36.84 -15.76 10.49
N LEU A 18 38.03 -15.27 10.83
CA LEU A 18 38.19 -14.00 11.54
C LEU A 18 37.72 -12.81 10.71
N ALA A 19 38.04 -12.77 9.42
CA ALA A 19 37.56 -11.74 8.49
C ALA A 19 36.04 -11.77 8.36
N VAL A 20 35.44 -12.97 8.26
CA VAL A 20 33.97 -13.14 8.27
C VAL A 20 33.37 -12.63 9.59
N LEU A 21 33.98 -12.95 10.72
CA LEU A 21 33.51 -12.52 12.05
C LEU A 21 33.58 -11.00 12.20
N VAL A 22 34.66 -10.37 11.73
CA VAL A 22 34.82 -8.91 11.71
C VAL A 22 33.81 -8.26 10.77
N LEU A 23 33.57 -8.81 9.57
CA LEU A 23 32.52 -8.34 8.66
C LEU A 23 31.14 -8.43 9.31
N ILE A 24 30.80 -9.56 9.93
CA ILE A 24 29.52 -9.72 10.64
C ILE A 24 29.40 -8.68 11.75
N LEU A 25 30.45 -8.43 12.54
CA LEU A 25 30.43 -7.44 13.62
C LEU A 25 30.34 -5.99 13.12
N LEU A 26 31.03 -5.65 12.03
CA LEU A 26 31.03 -4.32 11.43
C LEU A 26 29.65 -4.01 10.81
N PHE A 27 29.08 -4.98 10.11
CA PHE A 27 27.80 -4.85 9.44
C PHE A 27 26.61 -5.29 10.30
N ARG A 28 26.78 -5.74 11.55
CA ARG A 28 25.66 -6.22 12.39
C ARG A 28 24.52 -5.20 12.54
N ALA A 29 24.86 -3.91 12.60
CA ALA A 29 23.88 -2.84 12.76
C ALA A 29 23.09 -2.59 11.46
N GLU A 30 23.78 -2.52 10.33
CA GLU A 30 23.22 -2.40 8.97
C GLU A 30 22.38 -3.64 8.61
N ILE A 31 22.93 -4.84 8.86
CA ILE A 31 22.27 -6.13 8.67
C ILE A 31 21.01 -6.18 9.52
N ARG A 32 21.05 -5.80 10.80
CA ARG A 32 19.85 -5.81 11.65
C ARG A 32 18.80 -4.81 11.18
N GLN A 33 19.18 -3.59 10.76
CA GLN A 33 18.24 -2.60 10.24
C GLN A 33 17.60 -3.03 8.90
N ARG A 34 18.35 -3.70 8.03
CA ARG A 34 17.87 -4.16 6.72
C ARG A 34 17.12 -5.49 6.82
N ILE A 35 17.57 -6.42 7.67
CA ILE A 35 16.92 -7.72 7.90
C ILE A 35 15.62 -7.57 8.68
N VAL A 36 15.49 -6.66 9.65
CA VAL A 36 14.18 -6.43 10.32
C VAL A 36 13.13 -5.92 9.30
N ARG A 37 13.55 -5.19 8.27
CA ARG A 37 12.67 -4.75 7.15
C ARG A 37 12.40 -5.84 6.11
N LEU A 38 13.19 -6.92 6.10
CA LEU A 38 13.02 -8.10 5.22
C LEU A 38 12.41 -9.29 5.96
N GLN A 39 12.45 -9.33 7.29
CA GLN A 39 11.80 -10.34 8.14
C GLN A 39 10.28 -10.18 8.12
N SER A 40 9.76 -9.00 7.80
CA SER A 40 8.35 -8.80 7.44
C SER A 40 8.00 -9.31 6.04
N PHE A 41 8.97 -9.82 5.27
CA PHE A 41 8.79 -10.27 3.89
C PHE A 41 9.10 -11.76 3.67
N LYS A 42 9.50 -12.50 4.73
CA LYS A 42 9.79 -13.93 4.63
C LYS A 42 9.78 -14.59 6.03
N ALA A 43 8.61 -15.02 6.51
CA ALA A 43 8.49 -15.70 7.80
C ALA A 43 7.42 -16.81 7.79
N GLY A 44 7.72 -17.91 7.08
CA GLY A 44 7.22 -19.24 7.47
C GLY A 44 5.80 -19.62 7.01
N PRO A 45 5.37 -20.86 7.27
CA PRO A 45 4.31 -21.53 6.52
C PRO A 45 2.91 -20.93 6.81
N GLY A 46 2.48 -20.00 5.94
CA GLY A 46 1.11 -19.79 5.44
C GLY A 46 0.01 -19.31 6.40
N GLY A 47 0.06 -19.62 7.70
CA GLY A 47 -1.02 -19.34 8.64
C GLY A 47 -0.81 -18.10 9.50
N LEU A 48 0.41 -17.89 10.02
CA LEU A 48 0.72 -16.75 10.87
C LEU A 48 0.82 -15.44 10.05
N GLU A 49 1.43 -15.49 8.86
CA GLU A 49 1.54 -14.33 7.95
C GLU A 49 0.16 -13.81 7.51
N ALA A 50 -0.77 -14.71 7.19
CA ALA A 50 -2.13 -14.36 6.81
C ALA A 50 -2.89 -13.68 7.97
N GLY A 51 -2.67 -14.11 9.21
CA GLY A 51 -3.23 -13.48 10.41
C GLY A 51 -2.75 -12.03 10.58
N PHE A 52 -1.43 -11.80 10.59
CA PHE A 52 -0.87 -10.46 10.70
C PHE A 52 -1.22 -9.56 9.51
N ALA A 53 -1.26 -10.10 8.29
CA ALA A 53 -1.69 -9.36 7.11
C ALA A 53 -3.17 -9.00 7.17
N SER A 54 -4.03 -9.90 7.68
CA SER A 54 -5.46 -9.64 7.85
C SER A 54 -5.73 -8.55 8.88
N GLU A 55 -4.98 -8.52 9.98
CA GLU A 55 -5.10 -7.50 11.01
C GLU A 55 -4.65 -6.14 10.49
N GLN A 56 -3.51 -6.07 9.81
CA GLN A 56 -3.05 -4.84 9.15
C GLN A 56 -4.03 -4.33 8.09
N VAL A 57 -4.63 -5.22 7.30
CA VAL A 57 -5.67 -4.85 6.32
C VAL A 57 -6.89 -4.29 7.02
N ALA A 58 -7.36 -4.94 8.09
CA ALA A 58 -8.52 -4.49 8.84
C ALA A 58 -8.27 -3.14 9.53
N GLU A 59 -7.07 -2.92 10.06
CA GLU A 59 -6.65 -1.66 10.67
C GLU A 59 -6.58 -0.54 9.63
N ALA A 60 -5.92 -0.76 8.49
CA ALA A 60 -5.84 0.21 7.40
C ALA A 60 -7.24 0.62 6.90
N ILE A 61 -8.15 -0.33 6.74
CA ILE A 61 -9.56 -0.05 6.38
C ILE A 61 -10.24 0.81 7.45
N SER A 62 -10.03 0.47 8.73
CA SER A 62 -10.66 1.19 9.84
C SER A 62 -10.12 2.62 9.96
N ASN A 63 -8.81 2.81 9.80
CA ASN A 63 -8.17 4.12 9.78
C ASN A 63 -8.68 4.99 8.63
N ALA A 64 -8.75 4.41 7.43
CA ALA A 64 -9.29 5.08 6.24
C ALA A 64 -10.77 5.47 6.43
N SER A 65 -11.55 4.58 7.06
CA SER A 65 -12.97 4.83 7.40
C SER A 65 -13.14 5.97 8.40
N GLU A 66 -12.38 5.96 9.50
CA GLU A 66 -12.43 7.05 10.48
C GLU A 66 -11.96 8.39 9.90
N ALA A 67 -10.93 8.39 9.04
CA ALA A 67 -10.46 9.59 8.36
C ALA A 67 -11.51 10.21 7.41
N MET A 68 -12.40 9.38 6.86
CA MET A 68 -13.50 9.79 5.97
C MET A 68 -14.86 9.91 6.67
N LYS A 69 -14.92 9.66 7.98
CA LYS A 69 -16.16 9.70 8.75
C LYS A 69 -16.78 11.09 8.73
N GLY A 70 -18.08 11.16 8.43
CA GLY A 70 -18.80 12.43 8.27
C GLY A 70 -18.47 13.20 6.98
N ARG A 71 -17.57 12.69 6.13
CA ARG A 71 -17.24 13.27 4.81
C ARG A 71 -17.99 12.57 3.67
N THR A 72 -19.28 12.31 3.89
CA THR A 72 -20.16 11.75 2.86
C THR A 72 -20.49 12.85 1.85
N ALA A 73 -19.68 12.97 0.80
CA ALA A 73 -20.10 13.75 -0.36
C ALA A 73 -21.29 13.04 -1.02
N PRO A 74 -22.38 13.73 -1.38
CA PRO A 74 -23.43 13.14 -2.20
C PRO A 74 -22.80 12.80 -3.55
N GLY A 75 -22.45 11.53 -3.73
CA GLY A 75 -21.91 11.04 -5.00
C GLY A 75 -22.95 11.19 -6.10
N THR A 76 -22.48 11.18 -7.35
CA THR A 76 -23.36 11.08 -8.51
C THR A 76 -24.19 9.78 -8.45
N PRO A 77 -25.33 9.71 -9.17
CA PRO A 77 -26.10 8.47 -9.26
C PRO A 77 -25.25 7.27 -9.71
N GLU A 78 -24.26 7.51 -10.56
CA GLU A 78 -23.30 6.49 -11.01
C GLU A 78 -22.43 5.96 -9.85
N ILE A 79 -21.86 6.85 -9.02
CA ILE A 79 -21.09 6.44 -7.84
C ILE A 79 -21.94 5.58 -6.89
N GLN A 80 -23.22 5.95 -6.71
CA GLN A 80 -24.14 5.22 -5.85
C GLN A 80 -24.47 3.82 -6.42
N GLU A 81 -24.71 3.72 -7.73
CA GLU A 81 -24.95 2.43 -8.38
C GLU A 81 -23.73 1.50 -8.30
N ASP A 82 -22.54 2.04 -8.58
CA ASP A 82 -21.28 1.31 -8.42
C ASP A 82 -21.08 0.85 -6.99
N ARG A 83 -21.32 1.72 -6.02
CA ARG A 83 -21.23 1.40 -4.59
C ARG A 83 -22.13 0.22 -4.24
N GLU A 84 -23.40 0.27 -4.59
CA GLU A 84 -24.35 -0.80 -4.29
C GLU A 84 -23.96 -2.12 -4.97
N ARG A 85 -23.47 -2.06 -6.21
CA ARG A 85 -22.95 -3.23 -6.94
C ARG A 85 -21.75 -3.84 -6.23
N LEU A 86 -20.81 -3.01 -5.78
CA LEU A 86 -19.59 -3.42 -5.09
C LEU A 86 -19.89 -3.95 -3.68
N GLU A 87 -20.86 -3.38 -2.96
CA GLU A 87 -21.32 -3.88 -1.67
C GLU A 87 -21.98 -5.26 -1.81
N ARG A 88 -22.77 -5.50 -2.87
CA ARG A 88 -23.26 -6.85 -3.19
C ARG A 88 -22.11 -7.80 -3.50
N MET A 89 -21.11 -7.34 -4.26
CA MET A 89 -19.92 -8.13 -4.55
C MET A 89 -19.13 -8.46 -3.29
N ALA A 90 -19.04 -7.56 -2.31
CA ALA A 90 -18.33 -7.79 -1.04
C ALA A 90 -18.95 -8.95 -0.24
N ARG A 91 -20.26 -9.18 -0.37
CA ARG A 91 -20.96 -10.31 0.27
C ARG A 91 -20.68 -11.65 -0.40
N ILE A 92 -20.30 -11.66 -1.67
CA ILE A 92 -20.00 -12.87 -2.44
C ILE A 92 -18.50 -13.16 -2.45
N SER A 93 -17.70 -12.12 -2.72
CA SER A 93 -16.24 -12.15 -2.77
C SER A 93 -15.67 -10.83 -2.23
N PRO A 94 -15.37 -10.76 -0.92
CA PRO A 94 -14.77 -9.58 -0.27
C PRO A 94 -13.51 -9.08 -0.99
N ARG A 95 -12.64 -10.02 -1.38
CA ARG A 95 -11.40 -9.72 -2.10
C ARG A 95 -11.65 -9.08 -3.47
N ALA A 96 -12.62 -9.58 -4.23
CA ALA A 96 -12.95 -8.99 -5.53
C ALA A 96 -13.49 -7.57 -5.36
N ALA A 97 -14.35 -7.34 -4.37
CA ALA A 97 -14.88 -6.02 -4.05
C ALA A 97 -13.78 -4.99 -3.75
N VAL A 98 -12.80 -5.35 -2.93
CA VAL A 98 -11.64 -4.49 -2.62
C VAL A 98 -10.85 -4.15 -3.87
N LEU A 99 -10.49 -5.14 -4.68
CA LEU A 99 -9.68 -4.93 -5.88
C LEU A 99 -10.40 -4.05 -6.92
N GLU A 100 -11.68 -4.29 -7.13
CA GLU A 100 -12.47 -3.54 -8.11
C GLU A 100 -12.78 -2.12 -7.63
N SER A 101 -13.08 -1.93 -6.33
CA SER A 101 -13.30 -0.61 -5.75
C SER A 101 -12.07 0.29 -5.91
N PHE A 102 -10.88 -0.25 -5.65
CA PHE A 102 -9.64 0.48 -5.86
C PHE A 102 -9.40 0.82 -7.33
N ARG A 103 -9.67 -0.13 -8.24
CA ARG A 103 -9.50 0.07 -9.68
C ARG A 103 -10.37 1.22 -10.17
N ILE A 104 -11.64 1.26 -9.75
CA ILE A 104 -12.59 2.31 -10.14
C ILE A 104 -12.12 3.67 -9.59
N LEU A 105 -11.71 3.73 -8.33
CA LEU A 105 -11.19 4.95 -7.73
C LEU A 105 -9.90 5.45 -8.41
N ASP A 106 -8.97 4.56 -8.75
CA ASP A 106 -7.72 4.89 -9.46
C ASP A 106 -7.98 5.46 -10.84
N LEU A 107 -8.96 4.91 -11.56
CA LEU A 107 -9.36 5.41 -12.86
C LEU A 107 -10.04 6.77 -12.77
N ALA A 108 -10.99 6.92 -11.85
CA ALA A 108 -11.67 8.19 -11.63
C ALA A 108 -10.69 9.32 -11.31
N LEU A 109 -9.66 9.07 -10.49
CA LEU A 109 -8.60 10.03 -10.22
C LEU A 109 -7.86 10.48 -11.49
N LYS A 110 -7.47 9.53 -12.35
CA LYS A 110 -6.70 9.83 -13.58
C LYS A 110 -7.56 10.52 -14.64
N GLN A 111 -8.82 10.12 -14.74
CA GLN A 111 -9.81 10.75 -15.62
C GLN A 111 -10.04 12.18 -15.16
N HIS A 112 -10.35 12.39 -13.89
CA HIS A 112 -10.59 13.73 -13.33
C HIS A 112 -9.40 14.67 -13.54
N LEU A 113 -8.17 14.21 -13.30
CA LEU A 113 -6.95 14.98 -13.58
C LEU A 113 -6.85 15.43 -15.05
N THR A 114 -7.29 14.57 -15.97
CA THR A 114 -7.28 14.86 -17.41
C THR A 114 -8.42 15.81 -17.78
N GLU A 115 -9.61 15.61 -17.22
CA GLU A 115 -10.81 16.42 -17.46
C GLU A 115 -10.65 17.87 -16.96
N VAL A 116 -10.05 18.05 -15.78
CA VAL A 116 -9.76 19.39 -15.24
C VAL A 116 -8.50 20.03 -15.85
N GLY A 117 -7.86 19.36 -16.81
CA GLY A 117 -6.76 19.91 -17.61
C GLY A 117 -5.45 20.08 -16.85
N VAL A 118 -5.15 19.22 -15.86
CA VAL A 118 -3.89 19.30 -15.09
C VAL A 118 -2.70 19.02 -16.01
N PRO A 119 -1.69 19.91 -16.07
CA PRO A 119 -0.50 19.69 -16.89
C PRO A 119 0.23 18.39 -16.56
N GLY A 120 0.56 17.60 -17.58
CA GLY A 120 1.18 16.29 -17.40
C GLY A 120 0.21 15.16 -17.02
N ALA A 121 -1.08 15.45 -16.89
CA ALA A 121 -2.10 14.43 -16.72
C ALA A 121 -2.32 13.60 -18.01
N HIS A 122 -2.43 12.28 -17.86
CA HIS A 122 -2.84 11.36 -18.90
C HIS A 122 -3.40 10.07 -18.27
N GLU A 123 -4.38 9.45 -18.91
CA GLU A 123 -5.13 8.30 -18.35
C GLU A 123 -4.25 7.07 -18.03
N GLN A 124 -3.16 6.89 -18.79
CA GLN A 124 -2.27 5.74 -18.65
C GLN A 124 -1.22 5.89 -17.54
N MET A 125 -1.27 6.96 -16.76
CA MET A 125 -0.28 7.20 -15.73
C MET A 125 -0.37 6.17 -14.58
N ARG A 126 0.74 5.99 -13.88
CA ARG A 126 0.78 5.15 -12.68
C ARG A 126 0.04 5.86 -11.53
N SER A 127 -0.57 5.07 -10.64
CA SER A 127 -1.38 5.55 -9.51
C SER A 127 -0.63 6.49 -8.56
N THR A 128 0.63 6.20 -8.25
CA THR A 128 1.42 7.01 -7.30
C THR A 128 1.76 8.40 -7.86
N PRO A 129 2.26 8.54 -9.10
CA PRO A 129 2.35 9.86 -9.73
C PRO A 129 1.01 10.60 -9.79
N ALA A 130 -0.10 9.91 -10.07
CA ALA A 130 -1.43 10.52 -10.16
C ALA A 130 -1.84 11.23 -8.86
N ILE A 131 -1.76 10.54 -7.72
CA ILE A 131 -2.18 11.13 -6.44
C ILE A 131 -1.26 12.28 -6.00
N LEU A 132 0.04 12.19 -6.30
CA LEU A 132 0.98 13.27 -5.99
C LEU A 132 0.70 14.50 -6.84
N LEU A 133 0.40 14.31 -8.13
CA LEU A 133 0.02 15.39 -9.03
C LEU A 133 -1.30 16.03 -8.58
N ALA A 134 -2.29 15.23 -8.21
CA ALA A 134 -3.54 15.73 -7.65
C ALA A 134 -3.32 16.57 -6.37
N GLN A 135 -2.40 16.14 -5.51
CA GLN A 135 -2.04 16.90 -4.30
C GLN A 135 -1.35 18.23 -4.64
N GLN A 136 -0.42 18.22 -5.61
CA GLN A 136 0.29 19.43 -6.06
C GLN A 136 -0.67 20.50 -6.60
N HIS A 137 -1.74 20.08 -7.26
CA HIS A 137 -2.76 20.97 -7.83
C HIS A 137 -3.94 21.25 -6.87
N GLY A 138 -3.85 20.82 -5.61
CA GLY A 138 -4.86 21.10 -4.58
C GLY A 138 -6.19 20.36 -4.76
N LEU A 139 -6.26 19.37 -5.64
CA LEU A 139 -7.46 18.53 -5.83
C LEU A 139 -7.70 17.60 -4.64
N VAL A 140 -6.61 17.19 -3.98
CA VAL A 140 -6.64 16.38 -2.76
C VAL A 140 -5.74 16.99 -1.69
N GLY A 141 -6.15 16.91 -0.43
CA GLY A 141 -5.35 17.32 0.71
C GLY A 141 -4.52 16.17 1.30
N PRO A 142 -3.66 16.44 2.30
CA PRO A 142 -2.83 15.42 2.93
C PRO A 142 -3.63 14.26 3.53
N SER A 143 -4.84 14.54 4.05
CA SER A 143 -5.73 13.53 4.62
C SER A 143 -6.24 12.56 3.55
N GLU A 144 -6.60 13.05 2.38
CA GLU A 144 -7.09 12.23 1.26
C GLU A 144 -5.96 11.38 0.66
N VAL A 145 -4.74 11.94 0.59
CA VAL A 145 -3.55 11.20 0.15
C VAL A 145 -3.23 10.05 1.11
N ALA A 146 -3.38 10.25 2.42
CA ALA A 146 -3.20 9.19 3.41
C ALA A 146 -4.24 8.07 3.20
N VAL A 147 -5.53 8.41 3.11
CA VAL A 147 -6.61 7.45 2.84
C VAL A 147 -6.36 6.69 1.54
N TRP A 148 -5.95 7.38 0.47
CA TRP A 148 -5.63 6.74 -0.81
C TRP A 148 -4.51 5.71 -0.69
N ASN A 149 -3.45 6.03 0.07
CA ASN A 149 -2.34 5.12 0.28
C ASN A 149 -2.75 3.90 1.09
N ASP A 150 -3.55 4.07 2.15
CA ASP A 150 -4.10 2.96 2.94
C ASP A 150 -4.93 2.02 2.05
N LEU A 151 -5.83 2.58 1.23
CA LEU A 151 -6.64 1.81 0.28
C LEU A 151 -5.77 1.09 -0.76
N ARG A 152 -4.75 1.76 -1.30
CA ARG A 152 -3.80 1.21 -2.27
C ARG A 152 -3.02 0.04 -1.70
N ASP A 153 -2.55 0.16 -0.46
CA ASP A 153 -1.75 -0.87 0.19
C ASP A 153 -2.59 -2.11 0.54
N VAL A 154 -3.84 -1.92 0.97
CA VAL A 154 -4.82 -3.01 1.11
C VAL A 154 -5.07 -3.73 -0.22
N ALA A 155 -5.34 -3.00 -1.30
CA ALA A 155 -5.58 -3.60 -2.61
C ALA A 155 -4.35 -4.31 -3.18
N ASN A 156 -3.14 -3.77 -2.94
CA ASN A 156 -1.90 -4.40 -3.34
C ASN A 156 -1.64 -5.70 -2.57
N THR A 157 -1.86 -5.69 -1.26
CA THR A 157 -1.78 -6.89 -0.41
C THR A 157 -2.74 -7.96 -0.91
N ALA A 158 -4.01 -7.61 -1.14
CA ALA A 158 -5.03 -8.52 -1.65
C ALA A 158 -4.72 -9.07 -3.06
N ARG A 159 -3.92 -8.34 -3.87
CA ARG A 159 -3.48 -8.81 -5.19
C ARG A 159 -2.34 -9.82 -5.08
N GLN A 160 -1.40 -9.57 -4.18
CA GLN A 160 -0.17 -10.37 -4.06
C GLN A 160 -0.38 -11.67 -3.30
N ILE A 161 -1.17 -11.65 -2.23
CA ILE A 161 -1.37 -12.77 -1.33
C ILE A 161 -2.85 -13.01 -1.07
N GLU A 162 -3.20 -14.25 -0.73
CA GLU A 162 -4.54 -14.61 -0.31
C GLU A 162 -4.68 -14.32 1.20
N VAL A 163 -5.34 -13.20 1.50
CA VAL A 163 -5.63 -12.76 2.88
C VAL A 163 -7.13 -12.81 3.09
N PRO A 164 -7.61 -13.41 4.20
CA PRO A 164 -9.02 -13.36 4.53
C PRO A 164 -9.41 -11.91 4.86
N ILE A 165 -10.41 -11.40 4.15
CA ILE A 165 -10.99 -10.08 4.39
C ILE A 165 -12.43 -10.30 4.84
N ALA A 166 -12.74 -9.81 6.03
CA ALA A 166 -14.09 -9.90 6.58
C ALA A 166 -15.07 -9.09 5.71
N THR A 167 -16.30 -9.60 5.53
CA THR A 167 -17.30 -8.98 4.63
C THR A 167 -17.65 -7.56 5.04
N ASP A 168 -17.78 -7.29 6.34
CA ASP A 168 -17.99 -5.94 6.88
C ASP A 168 -16.83 -5.01 6.51
N LYS A 169 -15.58 -5.47 6.62
CA LYS A 169 -14.40 -4.69 6.22
C LYS A 169 -14.33 -4.43 4.73
N ALA A 170 -14.75 -5.38 3.90
CA ALA A 170 -14.87 -5.13 2.47
C ALA A 170 -15.97 -4.11 2.15
N VAL A 171 -17.09 -4.12 2.86
CA VAL A 171 -18.14 -3.09 2.72
C VAL A 171 -17.63 -1.72 3.16
N ASP A 172 -16.91 -1.63 4.29
CA ASP A 172 -16.25 -0.40 4.73
C ASP A 172 -15.28 0.12 3.64
N TYR A 173 -14.46 -0.76 3.08
CA TYR A 173 -13.54 -0.41 1.99
C TYR A 173 -14.27 0.19 0.78
N VAL A 174 -15.38 -0.42 0.37
CA VAL A 174 -16.22 0.07 -0.73
C VAL A 174 -16.73 1.47 -0.42
N GLN A 175 -17.30 1.67 0.77
CA GLN A 175 -17.85 2.95 1.19
C GLN A 175 -16.78 4.06 1.23
N VAL A 176 -15.61 3.77 1.79
CA VAL A 176 -14.50 4.73 1.86
C VAL A 176 -13.98 5.08 0.47
N SER A 177 -13.86 4.08 -0.41
CA SER A 177 -13.43 4.29 -1.79
C SER A 177 -14.42 5.15 -2.57
N SER A 178 -15.72 4.88 -2.45
CA SER A 178 -16.77 5.68 -3.09
C SER A 178 -16.81 7.12 -2.57
N ASN A 179 -16.64 7.33 -1.26
CA ASN A 179 -16.61 8.66 -0.67
C ASN A 179 -15.38 9.46 -1.14
N LEU A 180 -14.21 8.81 -1.24
CA LEU A 180 -13.01 9.46 -1.76
C LEU A 180 -13.15 9.77 -3.26
N ARG A 181 -13.77 8.88 -4.05
CA ARG A 181 -14.10 9.13 -5.46
C ARG A 181 -14.96 10.38 -5.60
N ALA A 182 -16.08 10.44 -4.88
CA ALA A 182 -16.99 11.57 -4.91
C ALA A 182 -16.28 12.88 -4.55
N LYS A 183 -15.41 12.87 -3.55
CA LYS A 183 -14.61 14.04 -3.17
C LYS A 183 -13.62 14.47 -4.25
N ILE A 184 -12.98 13.53 -4.93
CA ILE A 184 -12.06 13.83 -6.04
C ILE A 184 -12.83 14.43 -7.21
N GLU A 185 -13.95 13.83 -7.62
CA GLU A 185 -14.75 14.32 -8.75
C GLU A 185 -15.39 15.70 -8.49
N ASP A 186 -15.69 16.04 -7.23
CA ASP A 186 -16.19 17.37 -6.84
C ASP A 186 -15.07 18.42 -6.71
N SER A 187 -13.80 18.01 -6.73
CA SER A 187 -12.66 18.91 -6.54
C SER A 187 -12.36 19.72 -7.80
N THR A 188 -12.03 21.00 -7.63
CA THR A 188 -11.54 21.87 -8.70
C THR A 188 -10.08 22.25 -8.44
N PRO A 189 -9.25 22.37 -9.48
CA PRO A 189 -7.83 22.68 -9.30
C PRO A 189 -7.68 24.07 -8.70
N SER A 190 -6.82 24.19 -7.69
CA SER A 190 -6.47 25.51 -7.17
C SER A 190 -5.62 26.27 -8.20
N PRO A 191 -5.80 27.59 -8.36
CA PRO A 191 -4.90 28.39 -9.20
C PRO A 191 -3.49 28.28 -8.62
N VAL A 192 -2.58 27.70 -9.40
CA VAL A 192 -1.16 27.65 -9.06
C VAL A 192 -0.66 29.09 -9.10
N ILE A 193 -0.35 29.66 -7.92
CA ILE A 193 0.26 31.00 -7.76
C ILE A 193 1.73 30.94 -8.13
#